data_AF-A0A1E4F2L3-F1
#
_entry.id   AF-A0A1E4F2L3-F1
#
_cell.length_a   1.000
_cell.length_b   1.000
_cell.length_c   1.000
_cell.angle_alpha   90.00
_cell.angle_beta   90.00
_cell.angle_gamma   90.00
#
_symmetry.space_group_name_H-M   'P 1'
#
loop_
_entity.id
_entity.type
_entity.pdbx_description
1 polymer ?
#
loop_
_entity_poly.entity_id
_entity_poly.type
_entity_poly.pdbx_seq_one_letter_code
_entity_poly.pdbx_strand_id
1 'polypeptide(L)' 'MADDKGAMRRQAIATALAAEIERQAQEGASRIDVDALAEAVDKALDPVPPVSEGKRPSELNATNDG' A
#
# COMPACT_ATOMS: atom_id res chain seq x y z
N MET A 1 -4.49 21.52 11.43
CA MET A 1 -4.16 20.09 11.25
C MET A 1 -5.11 19.34 10.30
N ALA A 2 -6.08 20.01 9.65
CA ALA A 2 -6.93 19.36 8.64
C ALA A 2 -6.23 19.25 7.26
N ASP A 3 -5.31 20.16 6.97
CA ASP A 3 -4.63 20.26 5.68
C ASP A 3 -3.64 19.10 5.44
N ASP A 4 -2.98 18.60 6.49
CA ASP A 4 -1.99 17.52 6.40
C ASP A 4 -2.62 16.18 6.01
N LYS A 5 -3.82 15.86 6.53
CA LYS A 5 -4.52 14.61 6.14
C LYS A 5 -4.94 14.65 4.67
N GLY A 6 -5.39 15.81 4.19
CA GLY A 6 -5.74 15.99 2.78
C GLY A 6 -4.53 15.87 1.86
N ALA A 7 -3.40 16.46 2.25
CA ALA A 7 -2.14 16.36 1.51
C ALA A 7 -1.60 14.91 1.48
N MET A 8 -1.62 14.22 2.62
CA MET A 8 -1.16 12.83 2.72
C MET A 8 -2.05 11.88 1.89
N ARG A 9 -3.37 12.07 1.92
CA ARG A 9 -4.32 11.33 1.06
C ARG A 9 -4.04 11.57 -0.42
N ARG A 10 -3.83 12.81 -0.83
CA ARG A 10 -3.51 13.14 -2.23
C ARG A 10 -2.21 12.48 -2.68
N GLN A 11 -1.19 12.49 -1.83
CA GLN A 11 0.09 11.84 -2.13
C GLN A 11 -0.06 10.33 -2.28
N ALA A 12 -0.82 9.67 -1.40
CA ALA A 12 -1.08 8.23 -1.49
C ALA A 12 -1.79 7.86 -2.81
N ILE A 13 -2.81 8.63 -3.20
CA ILE A 13 -3.51 8.45 -4.48
C ILE A 13 -2.54 8.64 -5.65
N ALA A 14 -1.74 9.70 -5.65
CA ALA A 14 -0.80 9.98 -6.73
C ALA A 14 0.25 8.86 -6.89
N THR A 15 0.76 8.34 -5.78
CA THR A 15 1.68 7.20 -5.78
C THR A 15 1.02 5.92 -6.32
N ALA A 16 -0.21 5.62 -5.92
CA ALA A 16 -0.94 4.44 -6.40
C ALA A 16 -1.23 4.51 -7.90
N LEU A 17 -1.69 5.68 -8.39
CA LEU A 17 -1.91 5.90 -9.83
C LEU A 17 -0.63 5.78 -10.64
N ALA A 18 0.48 6.35 -10.16
CA ALA A 18 1.77 6.25 -10.85
C ALA A 18 2.26 4.80 -10.95
N ALA A 19 2.15 4.03 -9.87
CA ALA A 19 2.52 2.62 -9.85
C ALA A 19 1.67 1.78 -10.80
N GLU A 20 0.36 2.03 -10.86
CA GLU A 20 -0.55 1.28 -11.73
C GLU A 20 -0.37 1.64 -13.21
N ILE A 21 -0.14 2.91 -13.54
CA ILE A 21 0.18 3.32 -14.92
C ILE A 21 1.48 2.65 -15.40
N GLU A 22 2.51 2.62 -14.55
CA GLU A 22 3.78 1.94 -14.85
C GLU A 22 3.56 0.44 -15.08
N ARG A 23 2.78 -0.23 -14.21
CA ARG A 23 2.43 -1.65 -14.38
C ARG A 23 1.75 -1.90 -15.73
N GLN A 24 0.74 -1.11 -16.08
CA GLN A 24 0.02 -1.25 -17.35
C GLN A 24 0.95 -1.01 -18.56
N ALA A 25 1.86 -0.04 -18.47
CA ALA A 25 2.86 0.21 -19.51
C ALA A 25 3.81 -0.98 -19.69
N GLN A 26 4.27 -1.58 -18.59
CA GLN A 26 5.13 -2.76 -18.60
C GLN A 26 4.42 -4.01 -19.15
N GLU A 27 3.11 -4.12 -18.93
CA GLU A 27 2.26 -5.17 -19.49
C GLU A 27 1.87 -4.93 -20.96
N GLY A 28 2.29 -3.81 -21.55
CA GLY A 28 2.03 -3.48 -22.94
C GLY A 28 0.57 -3.08 -23.21
N ALA A 29 -0.11 -2.52 -22.21
CA ALA A 29 -1.49 -2.08 -22.35
C ALA A 29 -1.62 -1.05 -23.48
N SER A 30 -2.44 -1.36 -24.49
CA SER A 30 -2.72 -0.45 -25.60
C SER A 30 -3.63 0.73 -25.21
N ARG A 31 -4.30 0.62 -24.06
CA ARG A 31 -5.17 1.63 -23.46
C ARG A 31 -5.03 1.56 -21.95
N ILE A 32 -5.34 2.67 -21.29
CA ILE A 32 -5.45 2.73 -19.84
C ILE A 32 -6.62 1.85 -19.40
N ASP A 33 -6.35 0.91 -18.50
CA ASP A 33 -7.37 0.19 -17.74
C ASP A 33 -7.82 1.08 -16.58
N VAL A 34 -8.97 1.72 -16.76
CA VAL A 34 -9.54 2.67 -15.79
C VAL A 34 -10.07 1.96 -14.56
N ASP A 35 -10.54 0.72 -14.69
CA ASP A 35 -11.07 -0.05 -13.57
C ASP A 35 -9.92 -0.44 -12.63
N ALA A 36 -8.80 -0.88 -13.19
CA ALA A 36 -7.58 -1.13 -12.40
C ALA A 36 -7.06 0.14 -11.68
N LEU A 37 -7.17 1.32 -12.31
CA LEU A 37 -6.84 2.59 -11.64
C LEU A 37 -7.81 2.90 -10.50
N ALA A 38 -9.11 2.66 -10.68
CA ALA A 38 -10.10 2.85 -9.63
C ALA A 38 -9.80 1.95 -8.42
N GLU A 39 -9.47 0.68 -8.66
CA GLU A 39 -9.05 -0.23 -7.59
C GLU A 39 -7.79 0.23 -6.87
N ALA A 40 -6.80 0.76 -7.60
CA ALA A 40 -5.58 1.29 -7.00
C ALA A 40 -5.88 2.49 -6.09
N VAL A 41 -6.81 3.37 -6.50
CA VAL A 41 -7.28 4.47 -5.66
C VAL A 41 -8.00 3.96 -4.42
N ASP A 42 -8.92 3.01 -4.55
CA ASP A 42 -9.67 2.46 -3.41
C ASP A 42 -8.72 1.86 -2.36
N LYS A 43 -7.71 1.10 -2.79
CA LYS A 43 -6.65 0.56 -1.91
C LYS A 43 -5.82 1.66 -1.24
N ALA A 44 -5.58 2.78 -1.91
CA ALA A 44 -4.86 3.92 -1.34
C ALA A 44 -5.71 4.70 -0.32
N LEU A 45 -7.04 4.66 -0.47
CA LEU A 45 -7.98 5.31 0.45
C LEU A 45 -8.28 4.49 1.69
N ASP A 46 -8.29 3.17 1.57
CA ASP A 46 -8.50 2.23 2.66
C ASP A 46 -7.39 1.16 2.68
N PRO A 47 -6.16 1.54 3.10
CA PRO A 47 -5.05 0.62 3.13
C PRO A 47 -5.31 -0.45 4.20
N VAL A 48 -5.44 -1.70 3.78
CA VAL A 48 -5.50 -2.83 4.70
C VAL A 48 -4.18 -2.83 5.50
N PRO A 49 -4.24 -2.77 6.84
CA PRO A 49 -3.03 -2.83 7.65
C PRO A 49 -2.25 -4.10 7.30
N PRO A 50 -0.92 -4.03 7.18
CA PRO A 50 -0.12 -5.24 7.02
C PRO A 50 -0.49 -6.18 8.17
N VAL A 51 -0.81 -7.44 7.83
CA VAL A 51 -1.06 -8.47 8.84
C VAL A 51 0.22 -8.52 9.66
N SER A 52 0.16 -7.98 10.88
CA SER A 52 1.26 -8.11 11.81
C SER A 52 1.34 -9.59 12.14
N GLU A 53 2.26 -10.31 11.50
CA GLU A 53 2.83 -11.52 12.06
C GLU A 53 3.55 -11.09 13.34
N GLY A 54 2.76 -10.87 14.40
CA GLY A 54 3.30 -10.68 15.73
C GLY A 54 4.17 -11.90 16.00
N LYS A 55 5.49 -11.67 16.14
CA LYS A 55 6.39 -12.69 16.67
C LYS A 55 5.72 -13.29 17.90
N ARG A 56 5.50 -14.60 17.88
CA ARG A 56 4.84 -15.27 19.00
C ARG A 56 5.76 -15.12 20.22
N PRO A 57 5.23 -14.77 21.41
CA PRO A 57 6.04 -14.61 22.63
C PRO A 57 6.94 -15.80 22.96
N SER A 58 6.66 -16.98 22.39
CA SER A 58 7.51 -18.18 22.48
C SER A 58 8.93 -18.02 21.92
N GLU A 59 9.22 -16.98 21.12
CA GLU A 59 10.56 -16.70 20.58
C GLU A 59 11.41 -15.77 21.47
N LEU A 60 10.84 -15.21 22.56
CA LEU A 60 11.51 -14.24 23.42
C LEU A 60 12.27 -14.85 24.62
N ASN A 61 12.26 -16.18 24.77
CA ASN A 61 12.91 -16.89 25.88
C ASN A 61 14.21 -17.63 25.50
N ALA A 62 14.81 -17.37 24.34
CA ALA A 62 16.03 -18.06 23.90
C ALA A 62 17.35 -17.40 24.34
N THR A 63 17.34 -16.41 25.23
CA THR A 63 18.58 -15.78 25.71
C THR A 63 18.47 -15.34 27.16
N ASN A 64 18.37 -16.30 28.08
CA ASN A 64 19.13 -16.26 29.34
C ASN A 64 18.92 -17.58 30.11
N ASP A 65 19.84 -18.54 29.98
CA ASP A 65 20.12 -19.52 31.03
C ASP A 65 21.47 -20.19 30.72
N GLY A 66 22.49 -19.83 31.50
CA GLY A 66 23.79 -20.51 31.58
C GLY A 66 25.01 -19.69 31.17
#